data_AF-A0A415HVK6-F1
#
_entry.id   AF-A0A415HVK6-F1
#
_cell.length_a   1.000
_cell.length_b   1.000
_cell.length_c   1.000
_cell.angle_alpha   90.00
_cell.angle_beta   90.00
_cell.angle_gamma   90.00
#
_symmetry.space_group_name_H-M   'P 1'
#
loop_
_entity.id
_entity.type
_entity.pdbx_description
1 polymer ?
#
loop_
_entity_poly.entity_id
_entity_poly.type
_entity_poly.pdbx_seq_one_letter_code
_entity_poly.pdbx_strand_id
1 'polypeptide(L)'
;MKDCFQGVIIMTVEQANGNYNYMYEFRIDKSWYPCHLLNDSVENEHCMIFTRNGSVIHKQLQDVRKMRKEDYLYNRKEVVEWLGK
;
A
#
# COMPACT_ATOMS: atom_id res chain seq x y z
N MET A 1 13.22 -16.15 -9.61
CA MET A 1 12.12 -15.18 -9.42
C MET A 1 11.95 -14.89 -7.92
N LYS A 2 13.00 -14.40 -7.25
CA LYS A 2 13.04 -14.22 -5.77
C LYS A 2 13.30 -12.77 -5.33
N ASP A 3 13.45 -11.82 -6.27
CA ASP A 3 13.99 -10.48 -5.97
C ASP A 3 13.01 -9.31 -6.22
N CYS A 4 11.73 -9.56 -6.51
CA CYS A 4 10.82 -8.46 -6.83
C CYS A 4 10.44 -7.57 -5.62
N PHE A 5 10.69 -8.02 -4.38
CA PHE A 5 10.20 -7.36 -3.17
C PHE A 5 11.21 -7.29 -2.00
N GLN A 6 12.51 -7.31 -2.29
CA GLN A 6 13.52 -7.10 -1.25
C GLN A 6 13.36 -5.68 -0.66
N GLY A 7 13.09 -5.57 0.64
CA GLY A 7 12.82 -4.29 1.32
C GLY A 7 11.36 -3.85 1.33
N VAL A 8 10.41 -4.75 1.06
CA VAL A 8 8.98 -4.48 1.26
C VAL A 8 8.61 -4.45 2.74
N ILE A 9 7.76 -3.49 3.11
CA ILE A 9 7.15 -3.44 4.44
C ILE A 9 5.80 -4.14 4.35
N ILE A 10 5.76 -5.36 4.86
CA ILE A 10 4.54 -6.16 5.04
C ILE A 10 4.00 -5.86 6.44
N MET A 11 2.69 -5.66 6.56
CA MET A 11 2.02 -5.39 7.83
C MET A 11 0.91 -6.40 8.08
N THR A 12 0.58 -6.67 9.35
CA THR A 12 -0.71 -7.31 9.66
C THR A 12 -1.86 -6.31 9.51
N VAL A 13 -3.10 -6.79 9.51
CA VAL A 13 -4.29 -5.91 9.50
C VAL A 13 -4.28 -4.97 10.71
N GLU A 14 -3.90 -5.46 11.88
CA GLU A 14 -3.82 -4.68 13.12
C GLU A 14 -2.76 -3.58 13.03
N GLN A 15 -1.62 -3.86 12.40
CA GLN A 15 -0.56 -2.88 12.17
C GLN A 15 -0.92 -1.85 11.09
N ALA A 16 -1.70 -2.27 10.08
CA ALA A 16 -2.16 -1.43 8.99
C ALA A 16 -3.31 -0.51 9.43
N ASN A 17 -4.17 -0.98 10.33
CA ASN A 17 -5.32 -0.23 10.80
C ASN A 17 -4.89 0.98 11.64
N GLY A 18 -5.31 2.18 11.23
CA GLY A 18 -4.90 3.44 11.87
C GLY A 18 -3.47 3.89 11.56
N ASN A 19 -2.74 3.13 10.74
CA ASN A 19 -1.45 3.54 10.19
C ASN A 19 -1.68 4.28 8.87
N TYR A 20 -1.36 5.57 8.86
CA TYR A 20 -1.53 6.44 7.70
C TYR A 20 -0.22 6.67 6.92
N ASN A 21 0.85 5.95 7.28
CA ASN A 21 2.14 6.01 6.61
C ASN A 21 2.16 5.08 5.38
N TYR A 22 1.36 5.40 4.37
CA TYR A 22 1.22 4.58 3.16
C TYR A 22 2.47 4.68 2.28
N MET A 23 3.12 3.55 2.02
CA MET A 23 4.31 3.48 1.15
C MET A 23 4.01 2.87 -0.22
N TYR A 24 2.83 2.27 -0.38
CA TYR A 24 2.41 1.59 -1.58
C TYR A 24 1.10 2.18 -2.08
N GLU A 25 0.84 1.93 -3.36
CA GLU A 25 -0.40 2.30 -4.01
C GLU A 25 -0.86 1.20 -4.96
N PHE A 26 -2.17 1.10 -5.13
CA PHE A 26 -2.80 0.14 -6.01
C PHE A 26 -3.69 0.83 -7.05
N ARG A 27 -3.88 0.18 -8.19
CA ARG A 27 -4.63 0.71 -9.33
C ARG A 27 -6.10 0.30 -9.27
N ILE A 28 -6.97 1.27 -9.52
CA ILE A 28 -8.35 1.09 -9.96
C ILE A 28 -8.52 1.92 -11.22
N ASP A 29 -8.88 1.27 -12.32
CA ASP A 29 -8.92 1.85 -13.67
C ASP A 29 -7.62 2.59 -14.05
N LYS A 30 -7.66 3.92 -14.11
CA LYS A 30 -6.53 4.79 -14.49
C LYS A 30 -5.89 5.50 -13.30
N SER A 31 -6.39 5.28 -12.09
CA SER A 31 -6.01 6.01 -10.88
C SER A 31 -5.30 5.10 -9.89
N TRP A 32 -4.37 5.69 -9.14
CA TRP A 32 -3.61 5.03 -8.09
C TRP A 32 -4.07 5.51 -6.71
N TYR A 33 -4.15 4.58 -5.76
CA TYR A 33 -4.70 4.82 -4.43
C TYR A 33 -3.79 4.24 -3.35
N PRO A 34 -3.59 4.93 -2.21
CA PRO A 34 -2.72 4.47 -1.14
C PRO A 34 -3.19 3.17 -0.49
N CYS A 35 -2.25 2.30 -0.13
CA CYS A 35 -2.50 1.05 0.59
C CYS A 35 -1.29 0.59 1.42
N HIS A 36 -1.53 -0.42 2.27
CA HIS A 36 -0.49 -1.26 2.88
C HIS A 36 -0.48 -2.64 2.24
N LEU A 37 0.70 -3.26 2.17
CA LEU A 37 0.83 -4.65 1.77
C LEU A 37 0.65 -5.54 3.01
N LEU A 38 -0.27 -6.50 2.93
CA LEU A 38 -0.55 -7.42 4.03
C LEU A 38 0.19 -8.75 3.91
N ASN A 39 0.51 -9.14 2.69
CA ASN A 39 1.43 -10.22 2.37
C ASN A 39 2.10 -9.93 1.03
N ASP A 40 3.20 -10.62 0.78
CA ASP A 40 3.90 -10.59 -0.49
C ASP A 40 3.56 -11.79 -1.37
N SER A 41 2.53 -12.59 -1.03
CA SER A 41 2.33 -13.97 -1.51
C SER A 41 2.63 -14.10 -3.01
N VAL A 42 3.88 -14.45 -3.31
CA VAL A 42 4.39 -14.52 -4.69
C VAL A 42 3.77 -15.73 -5.42
N GLU A 43 3.14 -16.62 -4.66
CA GLU A 43 2.29 -17.67 -5.18
C GLU A 43 1.09 -17.05 -5.92
N ASN A 44 1.23 -17.02 -7.25
CA ASN A 44 0.22 -16.64 -8.25
C ASN A 44 0.14 -15.16 -8.65
N GLU A 45 1.19 -14.35 -8.50
CA GLU A 45 1.22 -12.95 -9.00
C GLU A 45 0.13 -12.04 -8.38
N HIS A 46 -0.34 -12.37 -7.18
CA HIS A 46 -1.32 -11.56 -6.44
C HIS A 46 -0.77 -11.17 -5.07
N CYS A 47 -1.22 -10.04 -4.53
CA CYS A 47 -1.00 -9.66 -3.15
C CYS A 47 -2.31 -9.28 -2.47
N MET A 48 -2.33 -9.38 -1.15
CA MET A 48 -3.37 -8.80 -0.32
C MET A 48 -2.94 -7.41 0.11
N ILE A 49 -3.85 -6.46 -0.03
CA ILE A 49 -3.62 -5.09 0.39
C ILE A 49 -4.68 -4.66 1.41
N PHE A 50 -4.29 -3.72 2.26
CA PHE A 50 -5.19 -2.99 3.15
C PHE A 50 -5.37 -1.58 2.62
N THR A 51 -6.61 -1.21 2.29
CA THR A 51 -6.95 0.07 1.69
C THR A 51 -7.20 1.14 2.76
N ARG A 52 -7.12 2.42 2.37
CA ARG A 52 -7.39 3.56 3.27
C ARG A 52 -8.77 3.50 3.95
N ASN A 53 -9.78 2.92 3.29
CA ASN A 53 -11.13 2.78 3.86
C ASN A 53 -11.29 1.54 4.76
N GLY A 54 -10.20 0.82 5.07
CA GLY A 54 -10.21 -0.31 5.99
C GLY A 54 -10.61 -1.66 5.35
N SER A 55 -10.63 -1.75 4.02
CA SER A 55 -10.95 -3.00 3.32
C SER A 55 -9.68 -3.82 3.07
N VAL A 56 -9.84 -5.15 3.09
CA VAL A 56 -8.82 -6.11 2.63
C VAL A 56 -9.23 -6.61 1.25
N ILE A 57 -8.36 -6.45 0.26
CA ILE A 57 -8.65 -6.89 -1.11
C ILE A 57 -7.44 -7.59 -1.73
N HIS A 58 -7.72 -8.50 -2.67
CA HIS A 58 -6.71 -9.14 -3.51
C HIS A 58 -6.47 -8.31 -4.77
N LYS A 59 -5.20 -8.12 -5.13
CA LYS A 59 -4.79 -7.40 -6.35
C LYS A 59 -3.68 -8.14 -7.07
N GLN A 60 -3.64 -8.00 -8.40
CA GLN A 60 -2.49 -8.45 -9.17
C GLN A 60 -1.28 -7.58 -8.86
N LEU A 61 -0.08 -8.16 -8.86
CA LEU A 61 1.15 -7.41 -8.56
C LEU A 61 1.39 -6.27 -9.55
N GLN A 62 0.98 -6.40 -10.82
CA GLN A 62 1.10 -5.33 -11.81
C GLN A 62 0.24 -4.09 -11.49
N ASP A 63 -0.79 -4.28 -10.66
CA ASP A 63 -1.69 -3.23 -10.20
C ASP A 63 -1.28 -2.67 -8.84
N VAL A 64 -0.11 -3.05 -8.31
CA VAL A 64 0.41 -2.54 -7.04
C VAL A 64 1.85 -2.13 -7.21
N ARG A 65 2.20 -0.96 -6.69
CA ARG A 65 3.58 -0.45 -6.75
C ARG A 65 3.96 0.32 -5.52
N LYS A 66 5.26 0.52 -5.34
CA LYS A 66 5.76 1.50 -4.38
C LYS A 66 5.35 2.89 -4.84
N MET A 67 4.81 3.67 -3.92
CA MET A 67 4.41 5.05 -4.19
C MET A 67 5.64 5.88 -4.58
N ARG A 68 5.46 6.83 -5.49
CA ARG A 68 6.52 7.79 -5.85
C ARG A 68 6.82 8.67 -4.65
N LYS A 69 8.05 9.19 -4.58
CA LYS A 69 8.50 10.00 -3.43
C LYS A 69 7.65 11.25 -3.26
N GLU A 70 7.30 11.89 -4.37
CA GLU A 70 6.50 13.12 -4.40
C GLU A 70 5.09 12.87 -3.88
N ASP A 71 4.44 11.81 -4.37
CA ASP A 71 3.11 11.38 -3.96
C ASP A 71 3.10 10.97 -2.48
N TYR A 72 4.17 10.31 -2.01
CA TYR A 72 4.33 9.97 -0.59
C TYR A 72 4.42 11.21 0.30
N LEU A 73 5.25 12.18 -0.07
CA LEU A 73 5.41 13.42 0.69
C LEU A 73 4.11 14.23 0.71
N TYR A 74 3.38 14.26 -0.41
CA TYR A 74 2.07 14.89 -0.50
C TYR A 74 1.06 14.21 0.44
N ASN A 75 0.92 12.88 0.35
CA ASN A 75 0.03 12.12 1.23
C ASN A 75 0.39 12.30 2.71
N ARG A 76 1.69 12.29 3.07
CA ARG A 76 2.12 12.51 4.46
C ARG A 76 1.78 13.90 4.95
N LYS A 77 1.95 14.92 4.13
CA LYS A 77 1.54 16.29 4.47
C LYS A 77 0.03 16.36 4.74
N GLU A 78 -0.80 15.81 3.86
CA GLU A 78 -2.25 15.79 4.08
C GLU A 78 -2.62 15.05 5.39
N VAL A 79 -2.04 13.88 5.64
CA VAL A 79 -2.29 13.13 6.88
C VAL A 79 -1.94 13.95 8.12
N VAL A 80 -0.80 14.64 8.12
CA VAL A 80 -0.39 15.52 9.23
C VAL A 80 -1.38 16.68 9.40
N GLU A 81 -1.79 17.32 8.31
CA GLU A 81 -2.72 18.46 8.34
C GLU A 81 -4.11 18.06 8.84
N TRP A 82 -4.64 16.92 8.41
CA TRP A 82 -6.00 16.49 8.74
C TRP A 82 -6.11 15.76 10.07
N LEU A 83 -5.09 14.98 10.46
CA LEU A 83 -5.16 14.07 11.62
C LEU A 83 -4.16 14.43 12.72
N GLY A 84 -3.21 15.35 12.48
CA GLY A 84 -2.15 15.68 13.44
C GLY A 84 -1.17 14.53 13.70
N LYS A 85 -1.04 13.59 12.76
CA LYS A 85 -0.24 12.35 12.88
C LYS A 85 0.98 12.28 11.96
#